data_AF-A0A4Q2V2G0-F1
#
_entry.id   AF-A0A4Q2V2G0-F1
#
_cell.length_a   1.000
_cell.length_b   1.000
_cell.length_c   1.000
_cell.angle_alpha   90.00
_cell.angle_beta   90.00
_cell.angle_gamma   90.00
#
_symmetry.space_group_name_H-M   'P 1'
#
loop_
_entity.id
_entity.type
_entity.pdbx_description
1 polymer ?
#
loop_
_entity_poly.entity_id
_entity_poly.type
_entity_poly.pdbx_seq_one_letter_code
_entity_poly.pdbx_strand_id
1 'polypeptide(L)'
;MSGKLPSLVPGQASHQRDQPSRQQAAAFRKLKEKIPKSENEWQDAREVHRFATPEDVYRTVLSLVQDIQGEYMPEDLRRLIYIAVCCVDHSENEAEAYHKYRSRVHAKDDLREFTIRNYMSLVRGLVTLLDGLYLKLRHRGFEAALLFAPLNLGALGYYKQAPDQFASCFPTIEITPEVQSSLALYLPFIITTRHPEYRYKKVCRALGTNIFNEEEYLKFVSVLQSGRPIPYVLPAPNTPDPSVASPDNKGRYDPVRDQWLPVTIPNLTGYKPFTIPESIQQIIARAGKQQDDPVSQDILGAVIFRFRWSRDHQEAVDRVIDVLVS
;
A
#
# COMPACT_ATOMS: atom_id res chain seq x y z
N MET A 1 38.78 -39.01 52.66
CA MET A 1 39.24 -38.05 51.64
C MET A 1 38.02 -37.50 50.93
N SER A 2 37.77 -36.20 51.08
CA SER A 2 36.53 -35.53 50.68
C SER A 2 36.63 -35.05 49.22
N GLY A 3 35.81 -35.61 48.33
CA GLY A 3 35.69 -35.17 46.95
C GLY A 3 34.76 -33.95 46.85
N LYS A 4 35.30 -32.80 46.43
CA LYS A 4 34.52 -31.58 46.16
C LYS A 4 33.63 -31.78 44.93
N LEU A 5 32.32 -31.60 45.10
CA LEU A 5 31.38 -31.30 44.02
C LEU A 5 31.66 -29.90 43.45
N PRO A 6 31.53 -29.68 42.12
CA PRO A 6 31.67 -28.35 41.55
C PRO A 6 30.48 -27.46 41.96
N SER A 7 30.79 -26.30 42.50
CA SER A 7 29.84 -25.26 42.88
C SER A 7 29.14 -24.69 41.64
N LEU A 8 27.83 -24.88 41.53
CA LEU A 8 26.97 -24.11 40.64
C LEU A 8 26.94 -22.66 41.13
N VAL A 9 27.54 -21.75 40.36
CA VAL A 9 27.49 -20.31 40.61
C VAL A 9 26.04 -19.84 40.39
N PRO A 10 25.34 -19.31 41.42
CA PRO A 10 23.98 -18.81 41.27
C PRO A 10 24.06 -17.44 40.59
N GLY A 11 23.91 -17.40 39.27
CA GLY A 11 23.89 -16.16 38.50
C GLY A 11 23.76 -16.34 36.98
N GLN A 12 24.19 -17.48 36.43
CA GLN A 12 24.13 -17.69 34.98
C GLN A 12 22.72 -18.03 34.45
N ALA A 13 21.86 -18.65 35.27
CA ALA A 13 20.51 -19.06 34.85
C ALA A 13 19.50 -17.89 34.77
N SER A 14 19.69 -16.82 35.54
CA SER A 14 18.85 -15.63 35.54
C SER A 14 19.18 -14.67 34.39
N HIS A 15 20.46 -14.55 34.02
CA HIS A 15 20.88 -13.71 32.88
C HIS A 15 20.34 -14.18 31.53
N GLN A 16 20.15 -15.49 31.32
CA GLN A 16 19.61 -16.03 30.06
C GLN A 16 18.08 -15.89 29.95
N ARG A 17 17.32 -15.91 31.06
CA ARG A 17 15.85 -15.73 31.01
C ARG A 17 15.42 -14.28 30.78
N ASP A 18 16.23 -13.32 31.23
CA ASP A 18 15.98 -11.89 31.04
C ASP A 18 16.39 -11.38 29.65
N GLN A 19 17.18 -12.15 28.90
CA GLN A 19 17.77 -11.70 27.63
C GLN A 19 16.73 -11.58 26.50
N PRO A 20 15.80 -12.54 26.30
CA PRO A 20 14.75 -12.44 25.28
C PRO A 20 13.78 -11.27 25.54
N SER A 21 13.41 -11.02 26.80
CA SER A 21 12.52 -9.91 27.17
C SER A 21 13.20 -8.55 26.98
N ARG A 22 14.49 -8.44 27.30
CA ARG A 22 15.29 -7.22 27.01
C ARG A 22 15.43 -6.93 25.52
N GLN A 23 15.65 -7.97 24.70
CA GLN A 23 15.74 -7.81 23.24
C GLN A 23 14.40 -7.40 22.63
N GLN A 24 13.29 -8.00 23.09
CA GLN A 24 11.95 -7.59 22.69
C GLN A 24 11.66 -6.13 23.07
N ALA A 25 11.95 -5.75 24.32
CA ALA A 25 11.78 -4.37 24.78
C ALA A 25 12.62 -3.38 23.96
N ALA A 26 13.86 -3.72 23.62
CA ALA A 26 14.72 -2.90 22.77
C ALA A 26 14.18 -2.76 21.34
N ALA A 27 13.58 -3.83 20.77
CA ALA A 27 12.97 -3.79 19.45
C ALA A 27 11.75 -2.84 19.42
N PHE A 28 10.88 -2.91 20.43
CA PHE A 28 9.74 -1.99 20.54
C PHE A 28 10.14 -0.57 20.86
N ARG A 29 11.20 -0.35 21.65
CA ARG A 29 11.76 0.99 21.87
C ARG A 29 12.23 1.61 20.55
N LYS A 30 13.02 0.88 19.77
CA LYS A 30 13.47 1.33 18.44
C LYS A 30 12.31 1.60 17.48
N LEU A 31 11.29 0.74 17.49
CA LEU A 31 10.08 0.97 16.70
C LEU A 31 9.42 2.28 17.12
N LYS A 32 9.19 2.47 18.43
CA LYS A 32 8.53 3.68 18.95
C LYS A 32 9.29 4.96 18.62
N GLU A 33 10.62 4.93 18.66
CA GLU A 33 11.51 6.04 18.30
C GLU A 33 11.45 6.38 16.79
N LYS A 34 11.19 5.39 15.93
CA LYS A 34 11.18 5.56 14.47
C LYS A 34 9.81 5.97 13.92
N ILE A 35 8.72 5.61 14.59
CA ILE A 35 7.37 5.93 14.12
C ILE A 35 7.00 7.38 14.50
N PRO A 36 6.68 8.26 13.52
CA PRO A 36 6.23 9.62 13.78
C PRO A 36 5.00 9.69 14.70
N LYS A 37 4.99 10.67 15.62
CA LYS A 37 3.91 10.86 16.62
C LYS A 37 3.02 12.06 16.35
N SER A 38 3.50 13.03 15.58
CA SER A 38 2.79 14.26 15.21
C SER A 38 2.81 14.47 13.70
N GLU A 39 1.96 15.37 13.20
CA GLU A 39 1.90 15.66 11.76
C GLU A 39 3.22 16.24 11.23
N ASN A 40 3.87 17.10 12.01
CA ASN A 40 5.17 17.66 11.65
C ASN A 40 6.23 16.54 11.55
N GLU A 41 6.28 15.62 12.52
CA GLU A 41 7.19 14.47 12.44
C GLU A 41 6.88 13.56 11.24
N TRP A 42 5.61 13.44 10.83
CA TRP A 42 5.21 12.69 9.64
C TRP A 42 5.75 13.35 8.37
N GLN A 43 5.62 14.67 8.27
CA GLN A 43 6.12 15.42 7.13
C GLN A 43 7.65 15.37 7.07
N ASP A 44 8.34 15.60 8.20
CA ASP A 44 9.81 15.51 8.29
C ASP A 44 10.31 14.11 7.89
N ALA A 45 9.64 13.05 8.36
CA ALA A 45 9.98 11.69 7.99
C ALA A 45 9.76 11.43 6.49
N ARG A 46 8.67 11.92 5.92
CA ARG A 46 8.40 11.81 4.47
C ARG A 46 9.47 12.53 3.65
N GLU A 47 9.98 13.68 4.09
CA GLU A 47 11.08 14.38 3.41
C GLU A 47 12.38 13.56 3.42
N VAL A 48 12.77 13.04 4.59
CA VAL A 48 13.97 12.19 4.73
C VAL A 48 13.90 10.95 3.84
N HIS A 49 12.71 10.36 3.72
CA HIS A 49 12.48 9.14 2.95
C HIS A 49 12.06 9.38 1.49
N ARG A 50 12.09 10.64 1.01
CA ARG A 50 11.65 11.01 -0.35
C ARG A 50 10.25 10.47 -0.67
N PHE A 51 9.30 10.83 0.17
CA PHE A 51 7.90 10.44 0.09
C PHE A 51 6.94 11.58 0.44
N ALA A 52 7.42 12.84 0.35
CA ALA A 52 6.65 14.03 0.72
C ALA A 52 5.84 14.60 -0.45
N THR A 53 6.43 14.70 -1.64
CA THR A 53 5.80 15.30 -2.83
C THR A 53 5.21 14.24 -3.76
N PRO A 54 4.26 14.60 -4.66
CA PRO A 54 3.74 13.65 -5.66
C PRO A 54 4.84 13.02 -6.52
N GLU A 55 5.82 13.82 -6.95
CA GLU A 55 6.94 13.37 -7.75
C GLU A 55 7.82 12.37 -6.98
N ASP A 56 8.08 12.64 -5.71
CA ASP A 56 8.85 11.76 -4.84
C ASP A 56 8.10 10.45 -4.58
N VAL A 57 6.79 10.53 -4.29
CA VAL A 57 5.91 9.35 -4.11
C VAL A 57 5.95 8.47 -5.36
N TYR A 58 5.77 9.07 -6.54
CA TYR A 58 5.85 8.35 -7.81
C TYR A 58 7.21 7.67 -7.99
N ARG A 59 8.32 8.43 -7.85
CA ARG A 59 9.68 7.90 -8.04
C ARG A 59 10.01 6.78 -7.06
N THR A 60 9.65 6.93 -5.79
CA THR A 60 9.90 5.94 -4.75
C THR A 60 9.13 4.66 -5.02
N VAL A 61 7.83 4.75 -5.36
CA VAL A 61 7.01 3.57 -5.67
C VAL A 61 7.43 2.92 -6.99
N LEU A 62 7.75 3.72 -8.01
CA LEU A 62 8.25 3.24 -9.30
C LEU A 62 9.55 2.44 -9.12
N SER A 63 10.51 2.98 -8.37
CA SER A 63 11.75 2.27 -8.01
C SER A 63 11.43 0.95 -7.28
N LEU A 64 10.50 1.01 -6.32
CA LEU A 64 10.07 -0.16 -5.54
C LEU A 64 9.43 -1.27 -6.39
N VAL A 65 8.82 -0.96 -7.53
CA VAL A 65 8.18 -1.97 -8.39
C VAL A 65 9.00 -2.35 -9.63
N GLN A 66 9.92 -1.49 -10.08
CA GLN A 66 10.77 -1.77 -11.24
C GLN A 66 12.10 -2.42 -10.89
N ASP A 67 12.65 -2.16 -9.71
CA ASP A 67 13.92 -2.74 -9.26
C ASP A 67 13.71 -4.19 -8.82
N ILE A 68 13.51 -5.10 -9.78
CA ILE A 68 13.19 -6.52 -9.55
C ILE A 68 14.26 -7.22 -8.69
N GLN A 69 15.52 -6.79 -8.81
CA GLN A 69 16.67 -7.33 -8.06
C GLN A 69 16.91 -6.62 -6.70
N GLY A 70 16.21 -5.52 -6.44
CA GLY A 70 16.30 -4.76 -5.20
C GLY A 70 17.65 -4.07 -4.99
N GLU A 71 18.42 -3.79 -6.06
CA GLU A 71 19.76 -3.21 -5.99
C GLU A 71 19.80 -1.87 -5.24
N TYR A 72 18.71 -1.09 -5.31
CA TYR A 72 18.61 0.24 -4.72
C TYR A 72 17.78 0.27 -3.43
N MET A 73 17.33 -0.89 -2.94
CA MET A 73 16.50 -1.00 -1.74
C MET A 73 17.32 -1.30 -0.49
N PRO A 74 16.89 -0.82 0.69
CA PRO A 74 17.42 -1.30 1.96
C PRO A 74 17.36 -2.83 2.06
N GLU A 75 18.42 -3.44 2.59
CA GLU A 75 18.57 -4.91 2.62
C GLU A 75 17.38 -5.61 3.27
N ASP A 76 16.91 -5.10 4.42
CA ASP A 76 15.77 -5.67 5.14
C ASP A 76 14.47 -5.60 4.32
N LEU A 77 14.23 -4.50 3.61
CA LEU A 77 13.05 -4.35 2.74
C LEU A 77 13.13 -5.29 1.52
N ARG A 78 14.29 -5.36 0.87
CA ARG A 78 14.54 -6.31 -0.22
C ARG A 78 14.28 -7.75 0.23
N ARG A 79 14.81 -8.11 1.40
CA ARG A 79 14.61 -9.45 1.98
C ARG A 79 13.15 -9.72 2.31
N LEU A 80 12.42 -8.74 2.85
CA LEU A 80 10.98 -8.82 3.10
C LEU A 80 10.21 -9.14 1.80
N ILE A 81 10.50 -8.40 0.72
CA ILE A 81 9.87 -8.60 -0.60
C ILE A 81 10.19 -10.00 -1.15
N TYR A 82 11.44 -10.45 -1.07
CA TYR A 82 11.82 -11.81 -1.52
C TYR A 82 11.11 -12.92 -0.77
N ILE A 83 10.93 -12.78 0.54
CA ILE A 83 10.17 -13.74 1.34
C ILE A 83 8.69 -13.68 0.94
N ALA A 84 8.15 -12.50 0.69
CA ALA A 84 6.76 -12.32 0.28
C ALA A 84 6.49 -12.95 -1.10
N VAL A 85 7.41 -12.81 -2.06
CA VAL A 85 7.37 -13.53 -3.35
C VAL A 85 7.48 -15.04 -3.12
N CYS A 86 8.35 -15.49 -2.22
CA CYS A 86 8.44 -16.90 -1.84
C CYS A 86 7.11 -17.43 -1.28
N CYS A 87 6.33 -16.62 -0.54
CA CYS A 87 4.98 -17.01 -0.11
C CYS A 87 4.05 -17.30 -1.28
N VAL A 88 4.15 -16.52 -2.37
CA VAL A 88 3.35 -16.69 -3.58
C VAL A 88 3.80 -17.93 -4.36
N ASP A 89 5.10 -18.06 -4.63
CA ASP A 89 5.69 -19.21 -5.34
C ASP A 89 5.38 -20.53 -4.62
N HIS A 90 5.45 -20.53 -3.27
CA HIS A 90 5.20 -21.72 -2.45
C HIS A 90 3.76 -22.25 -2.57
N SER A 91 2.80 -21.40 -2.94
CA SER A 91 1.41 -21.84 -3.15
C SER A 91 1.23 -22.75 -4.37
N GLU A 92 2.20 -22.75 -5.30
CA GLU A 92 2.19 -23.61 -6.49
C GLU A 92 3.18 -24.76 -6.36
N ASN A 93 4.43 -24.46 -6.01
CA ASN A 93 5.49 -25.44 -5.91
C ASN A 93 6.44 -25.09 -4.76
N GLU A 94 6.33 -25.84 -3.67
CA GLU A 94 7.11 -25.62 -2.46
C GLU A 94 8.63 -25.72 -2.69
N ALA A 95 9.09 -26.80 -3.34
CA ALA A 95 10.51 -27.06 -3.53
C ALA A 95 11.17 -25.98 -4.42
N GLU A 96 10.47 -25.61 -5.50
CA GLU A 96 10.93 -24.57 -6.42
C GLU A 96 10.93 -23.18 -5.75
N ALA A 97 9.93 -22.87 -4.92
CA ALA A 97 9.88 -21.61 -4.18
C ALA A 97 11.09 -21.45 -3.25
N TYR A 98 11.47 -22.51 -2.51
CA TYR A 98 12.65 -22.46 -1.65
C TYR A 98 13.94 -22.36 -2.44
N HIS A 99 14.04 -23.07 -3.57
CA HIS A 99 15.20 -22.95 -4.45
C HIS A 99 15.36 -21.52 -5.01
N LYS A 100 14.28 -20.94 -5.55
CA LYS A 100 14.24 -19.55 -6.02
C LYS A 100 14.60 -18.57 -4.91
N TYR A 101 14.07 -18.76 -3.70
CA TYR A 101 14.40 -17.90 -2.56
C TYR A 101 15.89 -17.95 -2.21
N ARG A 102 16.48 -19.15 -2.06
CA ARG A 102 17.92 -19.31 -1.77
C ARG A 102 18.80 -18.63 -2.81
N SER A 103 18.44 -18.78 -4.09
CA SER A 103 19.12 -18.12 -5.21
C SER A 103 19.10 -16.59 -5.07
N ARG A 104 17.93 -15.99 -4.81
CA ARG A 104 17.75 -14.53 -4.65
C ARG A 104 18.53 -13.94 -3.47
N VAL A 105 18.71 -14.69 -2.39
CA VAL A 105 19.46 -14.22 -1.21
C VAL A 105 20.92 -14.66 -1.20
N HIS A 106 21.41 -15.30 -2.26
CA HIS A 106 22.75 -15.90 -2.33
C HIS A 106 23.08 -16.76 -1.10
N ALA A 107 22.08 -17.43 -0.55
CA ALA A 107 22.27 -18.31 0.59
C ALA A 107 22.98 -19.58 0.11
N LYS A 108 23.86 -20.12 0.97
CA LYS A 108 24.36 -21.47 0.79
C LYS A 108 23.18 -22.45 0.87
N ASP A 109 23.34 -23.63 0.25
CA ASP A 109 22.31 -24.67 0.22
C ASP A 109 21.92 -25.21 1.62
N ASP A 110 22.63 -24.79 2.68
CA ASP A 110 22.38 -25.14 4.07
C ASP A 110 21.21 -24.36 4.73
N LEU A 111 20.66 -23.34 4.06
CA LEU A 111 19.48 -22.64 4.59
C LEU A 111 18.29 -23.60 4.61
N ARG A 112 17.98 -24.11 5.81
CA ARG A 112 16.96 -25.13 6.02
C ARG A 112 15.58 -24.62 5.64
N GLU A 113 14.77 -25.50 5.05
CA GLU A 113 13.38 -25.21 4.67
C GLU A 113 12.54 -24.73 5.85
N PHE A 114 12.73 -25.33 7.03
CA PHE A 114 12.10 -24.87 8.27
C PHE A 114 12.36 -23.39 8.56
N THR A 115 13.57 -22.91 8.31
CA THR A 115 13.94 -21.51 8.48
C THR A 115 13.21 -20.62 7.48
N ILE A 116 13.12 -21.04 6.21
CA ILE A 116 12.38 -20.31 5.16
C ILE A 116 10.88 -20.25 5.49
N ARG A 117 10.29 -21.38 5.92
CA ARG A 117 8.90 -21.42 6.40
C ARG A 117 8.66 -20.47 7.56
N ASN A 118 9.60 -20.38 8.51
CA ASN A 118 9.51 -19.43 9.61
C ASN A 118 9.54 -17.98 9.08
N TYR A 119 10.43 -17.66 8.15
CA TYR A 119 10.49 -16.32 7.54
C TYR A 119 9.18 -15.95 6.84
N MET A 120 8.61 -16.88 6.06
CA MET A 120 7.29 -16.70 5.44
C MET A 120 6.20 -16.44 6.49
N SER A 121 6.25 -17.15 7.62
CA SER A 121 5.34 -16.94 8.75
C SER A 121 5.51 -15.58 9.43
N LEU A 122 6.71 -14.99 9.39
CA LEU A 122 6.96 -13.62 9.88
C LEU A 122 6.38 -12.57 8.94
N VAL A 123 6.55 -12.73 7.62
CA VAL A 123 5.98 -11.81 6.64
C VAL A 123 4.46 -11.82 6.68
N ARG A 124 3.83 -12.99 6.72
CA ARG A 124 2.38 -13.09 6.90
C ARG A 124 1.93 -12.46 8.21
N GLY A 125 2.69 -12.68 9.29
CA GLY A 125 2.44 -12.03 10.58
C GLY A 125 2.50 -10.49 10.50
N LEU A 126 3.49 -9.94 9.80
CA LEU A 126 3.56 -8.49 9.55
C LEU A 126 2.33 -8.02 8.76
N VAL A 127 1.96 -8.70 7.67
CA VAL A 127 0.76 -8.36 6.89
C VAL A 127 -0.49 -8.32 7.77
N THR A 128 -0.70 -9.32 8.62
CA THR A 128 -1.82 -9.33 9.58
C THR A 128 -1.78 -8.14 10.55
N LEU A 129 -0.59 -7.74 11.02
CA LEU A 129 -0.44 -6.56 11.88
C LEU A 129 -0.76 -5.25 11.14
N LEU A 130 -0.31 -5.13 9.89
CA LEU A 130 -0.62 -3.96 9.05
C LEU A 130 -2.10 -3.89 8.72
N ASP A 131 -2.74 -5.04 8.54
CA ASP A 131 -4.17 -5.13 8.31
C ASP A 131 -4.96 -4.59 9.51
N GLY A 132 -4.54 -4.93 10.73
CA GLY A 132 -5.09 -4.35 11.96
C GLY A 132 -4.82 -2.85 12.09
N LEU A 133 -3.60 -2.40 11.75
CA LEU A 133 -3.24 -0.97 11.78
C LEU A 133 -3.99 -0.14 10.75
N TYR A 134 -4.33 -0.71 9.60
CA TYR A 134 -5.03 -0.01 8.53
C TYR A 134 -6.37 0.59 8.99
N LEU A 135 -7.04 -0.06 9.95
CA LEU A 135 -8.26 0.46 10.56
C LEU A 135 -8.05 1.77 11.33
N LYS A 136 -6.84 2.01 11.83
CA LYS A 136 -6.46 3.15 12.66
C LYS A 136 -5.70 4.23 11.90
N LEU A 137 -4.83 3.83 10.98
CA LEU A 137 -3.88 4.71 10.28
C LEU A 137 -4.09 4.79 8.78
N ARG A 138 -4.98 3.99 8.20
CA ARG A 138 -5.13 3.86 6.74
C ARG A 138 -3.76 3.61 6.07
N HIS A 139 -3.53 4.24 4.92
CA HIS A 139 -2.33 4.07 4.11
C HIS A 139 -1.03 4.44 4.86
N ARG A 140 -1.07 5.37 5.82
CA ARG A 140 0.07 5.68 6.69
C ARG A 140 0.57 4.48 7.49
N GLY A 141 -0.30 3.51 7.79
CA GLY A 141 0.13 2.26 8.43
C GLY A 141 1.15 1.48 7.58
N PHE A 142 0.96 1.48 6.25
CA PHE A 142 1.87 0.85 5.32
C PHE A 142 3.17 1.64 5.15
N GLU A 143 3.08 2.97 5.07
CA GLU A 143 4.24 3.87 5.05
C GLU A 143 5.13 3.67 6.28
N ALA A 144 4.52 3.74 7.46
CA ALA A 144 5.23 3.61 8.72
C ALA A 144 5.98 2.28 8.81
N ALA A 145 5.37 1.21 8.32
CA ALA A 145 5.95 -0.12 8.35
C ALA A 145 7.10 -0.31 7.34
N LEU A 146 6.92 0.14 6.10
CA LEU A 146 7.89 -0.17 5.04
C LEU A 146 9.00 0.86 4.89
N LEU A 147 8.77 2.11 5.32
CA LEU A 147 9.78 3.16 5.24
C LEU A 147 10.51 3.37 6.57
N PHE A 148 9.81 3.32 7.71
CA PHE A 148 10.35 3.79 9.00
C PHE A 148 10.67 2.66 9.97
N ALA A 149 9.86 1.60 10.00
CA ALA A 149 10.02 0.53 10.97
C ALA A 149 11.25 -0.36 10.69
N PRO A 150 11.90 -0.90 11.73
CA PRO A 150 12.91 -1.95 11.56
C PRO A 150 12.30 -3.23 10.96
N LEU A 151 12.79 -3.64 9.78
CA LEU A 151 12.25 -4.78 9.03
C LEU A 151 13.07 -6.08 9.14
N ASN A 152 14.18 -6.08 9.89
CA ASN A 152 14.95 -7.30 10.13
C ASN A 152 14.08 -8.40 10.78
N LEU A 153 14.38 -9.66 10.46
CA LEU A 153 13.57 -10.81 10.85
C LEU A 153 13.43 -11.00 12.37
N GLY A 154 14.43 -10.58 13.15
CA GLY A 154 14.35 -10.60 14.61
C GLY A 154 13.27 -9.66 15.12
N ALA A 155 13.25 -8.42 14.63
CA ALA A 155 12.21 -7.44 14.95
C ALA A 155 10.80 -7.92 14.56
N LEU A 156 10.64 -8.48 13.36
CA LEU A 156 9.36 -9.05 12.91
C LEU A 156 8.88 -10.18 13.84
N GLY A 157 9.79 -11.00 14.35
CA GLY A 157 9.49 -12.03 15.34
C GLY A 157 8.87 -11.44 16.61
N TYR A 158 9.44 -10.36 17.14
CA TYR A 158 8.92 -9.68 18.33
C TYR A 158 7.57 -8.99 18.07
N TYR A 159 7.40 -8.34 16.92
CA TYR A 159 6.14 -7.69 16.55
C TYR A 159 5.01 -8.69 16.47
N LYS A 160 5.24 -9.84 15.83
CA LYS A 160 4.28 -10.93 15.71
C LYS A 160 3.89 -11.53 17.07
N GLN A 161 4.81 -11.61 18.02
CA GLN A 161 4.56 -12.17 19.35
C GLN A 161 3.74 -11.24 20.27
N ALA A 162 3.75 -9.94 20.02
CA ALA A 162 3.07 -8.94 20.86
C ALA A 162 2.30 -7.91 19.98
N PRO A 163 1.19 -8.33 19.35
CA PRO A 163 0.43 -7.48 18.43
C PRO A 163 -0.11 -6.20 19.07
N ASP A 164 -0.58 -6.26 20.31
CA ASP A 164 -1.09 -5.08 21.04
C ASP A 164 0.02 -4.07 21.32
N GLN A 165 1.20 -4.55 21.71
CA GLN A 165 2.36 -3.71 21.94
C GLN A 165 2.85 -3.07 20.62
N PHE A 166 2.82 -3.82 19.52
CA PHE A 166 3.09 -3.29 18.20
C PHE A 166 2.12 -2.17 17.85
N ALA A 167 0.80 -2.42 17.95
CA ALA A 167 -0.22 -1.43 17.66
C ALA A 167 -0.11 -0.17 18.55
N SER A 168 0.34 -0.32 19.80
CA SER A 168 0.54 0.79 20.74
C SER A 168 1.66 1.77 20.32
N CYS A 169 2.57 1.34 19.44
CA CYS A 169 3.66 2.19 18.95
C CYS A 169 3.19 3.27 17.97
N PHE A 170 1.98 3.14 17.44
CA PHE A 170 1.42 3.97 16.38
C PHE A 170 0.36 4.93 16.93
N PRO A 171 0.40 6.23 16.60
CA PRO A 171 -0.65 7.17 17.01
C PRO A 171 -1.98 6.86 16.31
N THR A 172 -3.07 7.47 16.78
CA THR A 172 -4.29 7.61 15.97
C THR A 172 -4.19 8.92 15.22
N ILE A 173 -4.59 8.93 13.95
CA ILE A 173 -4.56 10.13 13.11
C ILE A 173 -5.95 10.42 12.55
N GLU A 174 -6.16 11.66 12.14
CA GLU A 174 -7.32 12.03 11.33
C GLU A 174 -7.14 11.51 9.90
N ILE A 175 -8.22 10.98 9.32
CA ILE A 175 -8.19 10.43 7.96
C ILE A 175 -8.47 11.57 6.98
N THR A 176 -7.44 11.98 6.25
CA THR A 176 -7.55 12.97 5.18
C THR A 176 -7.13 12.36 3.83
N PRO A 177 -7.58 12.94 2.70
CA PRO A 177 -7.05 12.57 1.39
C PRO A 177 -5.57 12.95 1.28
N GLU A 178 -4.73 11.98 0.94
CA GLU A 178 -3.29 12.19 0.79
C GLU A 178 -2.79 11.60 -0.52
N VAL A 179 -1.74 12.18 -1.09
CA VAL A 179 -1.18 11.75 -2.37
C VAL A 179 -0.60 10.35 -2.28
N GLN A 180 0.05 10.06 -1.14
CA GLN A 180 0.66 8.79 -0.76
C GLN A 180 -0.34 7.63 -0.80
N SER A 181 -1.62 7.91 -0.55
CA SER A 181 -2.71 6.93 -0.56
C SER A 181 -2.99 6.36 -1.96
N SER A 182 -2.82 7.15 -3.01
CA SER A 182 -3.03 6.71 -4.41
C SER A 182 -1.95 5.74 -4.91
N LEU A 183 -0.75 5.82 -4.33
CA LEU A 183 0.34 4.87 -4.52
C LEU A 183 0.78 4.28 -3.18
N ALA A 184 -0.20 3.74 -2.45
CA ALA A 184 0.06 3.20 -1.13
C ALA A 184 1.09 2.06 -1.16
N LEU A 185 1.96 2.04 -0.15
CA LEU A 185 2.99 1.03 0.03
C LEU A 185 2.39 -0.30 0.53
N TYR A 186 1.31 -0.78 -0.08
CA TYR A 186 0.68 -2.03 0.29
C TYR A 186 1.40 -3.21 -0.38
N LEU A 187 1.89 -4.15 0.44
CA LEU A 187 2.77 -5.22 -0.03
C LEU A 187 2.17 -6.08 -1.18
N PRO A 188 0.87 -6.48 -1.15
CA PRO A 188 0.24 -7.13 -2.30
C PRO A 188 0.23 -6.31 -3.59
N PHE A 189 0.02 -4.99 -3.54
CA PHE A 189 0.08 -4.13 -4.74
C PHE A 189 1.49 -4.11 -5.32
N ILE A 190 2.50 -3.96 -4.46
CA ILE A 190 3.92 -3.96 -4.85
C ILE A 190 4.29 -5.29 -5.52
N ILE A 191 3.95 -6.43 -4.91
CA ILE A 191 4.32 -7.75 -5.43
C ILE A 191 3.62 -8.05 -6.75
N THR A 192 2.32 -7.77 -6.83
CA THR A 192 1.56 -8.02 -8.07
C THR A 192 2.07 -7.15 -9.21
N THR A 193 2.51 -5.92 -8.93
CA THR A 193 3.11 -5.04 -9.95
C THR A 193 4.51 -5.50 -10.37
N ARG A 194 5.33 -6.00 -9.44
CA ARG A 194 6.66 -6.57 -9.73
C ARG A 194 6.59 -7.87 -10.52
N HIS A 195 5.50 -8.61 -10.36
CA HIS A 195 5.29 -9.94 -10.94
C HIS A 195 3.93 -9.99 -11.65
N PRO A 196 3.81 -9.38 -12.85
CA PRO A 196 2.56 -9.35 -13.60
C PRO A 196 1.99 -10.73 -13.95
N GLU A 197 2.83 -11.79 -13.90
CA GLU A 197 2.43 -13.18 -14.05
C GLU A 197 1.54 -13.68 -12.89
N TYR A 198 1.57 -13.02 -11.73
CA TYR A 198 0.73 -13.36 -10.60
C TYR A 198 -0.61 -12.63 -10.67
N ARG A 199 -1.71 -13.39 -10.49
CA ARG A 199 -3.02 -12.77 -10.25
C ARG A 199 -3.07 -12.14 -8.87
N TYR A 200 -3.61 -10.93 -8.75
CA TYR A 200 -3.72 -10.20 -7.48
C TYR A 200 -4.34 -11.05 -6.36
N LYS A 201 -5.45 -11.75 -6.66
CA LYS A 201 -6.12 -12.64 -5.70
C LYS A 201 -5.23 -13.78 -5.18
N LYS A 202 -4.30 -14.29 -6.00
CA LYS A 202 -3.31 -15.31 -5.58
C LYS A 202 -2.31 -14.71 -4.60
N VAL A 203 -1.81 -13.50 -4.87
CA VAL A 203 -0.90 -12.79 -3.97
C VAL A 203 -1.55 -12.53 -2.61
N CYS A 204 -2.77 -11.99 -2.59
CA CYS A 204 -3.52 -11.75 -1.35
C CYS A 204 -3.73 -13.03 -0.54
N ARG A 205 -4.13 -14.14 -1.18
CA ARG A 205 -4.28 -15.44 -0.52
C ARG A 205 -2.96 -15.95 0.07
N ALA A 206 -1.88 -15.86 -0.70
CA ALA A 206 -0.56 -16.31 -0.27
C ALA A 206 -0.01 -15.53 0.93
N LEU A 207 -0.36 -14.24 1.02
CA LEU A 207 0.01 -13.35 2.13
C LEU A 207 -0.99 -13.36 3.29
N GLY A 208 -2.19 -13.92 3.09
CA GLY A 208 -3.21 -14.04 4.13
C GLY A 208 -3.96 -12.73 4.40
N THR A 209 -4.21 -11.93 3.37
CA THR A 209 -4.90 -10.63 3.49
C THR A 209 -6.05 -10.51 2.49
N ASN A 210 -7.04 -9.70 2.83
CA ASN A 210 -8.22 -9.42 2.00
C ASN A 210 -8.72 -7.97 2.16
N ILE A 211 -7.86 -7.04 2.59
CA ILE A 211 -8.27 -5.65 2.87
C ILE A 211 -8.78 -4.93 1.62
N PHE A 212 -8.06 -5.07 0.50
CA PHE A 212 -8.41 -4.41 -0.75
C PHE A 212 -8.75 -5.41 -1.83
N ASN A 213 -9.77 -5.08 -2.61
CA ASN A 213 -10.18 -5.83 -3.79
C ASN A 213 -9.25 -5.53 -4.99
N GLU A 214 -9.50 -6.23 -6.10
CA GLU A 214 -8.73 -6.07 -7.33
C GLU A 214 -8.96 -4.71 -8.01
N GLU A 215 -10.08 -4.05 -7.75
CA GLU A 215 -10.37 -2.72 -8.28
C GLU A 215 -9.41 -1.67 -7.71
N GLU A 216 -9.15 -1.68 -6.40
CA GLU A 216 -8.16 -0.78 -5.78
C GLU A 216 -6.75 -1.04 -6.29
N TYR A 217 -6.41 -2.31 -6.57
CA TYR A 217 -5.14 -2.63 -7.23
C TYR A 217 -5.05 -2.02 -8.63
N LEU A 218 -6.12 -2.10 -9.43
CA LEU A 218 -6.15 -1.49 -10.75
C LEU A 218 -6.06 0.04 -10.70
N LYS A 219 -6.66 0.68 -9.69
CA LYS A 219 -6.49 2.12 -9.44
C LYS A 219 -5.02 2.47 -9.16
N PHE A 220 -4.36 1.71 -8.29
CA PHE A 220 -2.93 1.85 -8.01
C PHE A 220 -2.09 1.75 -9.30
N VAL A 221 -2.34 0.73 -10.14
CA VAL A 221 -1.61 0.54 -11.41
C VAL A 221 -1.88 1.70 -12.38
N SER A 222 -3.13 2.16 -12.49
CA SER A 222 -3.50 3.30 -13.34
C SER A 222 -2.77 4.57 -12.92
N VAL A 223 -2.68 4.85 -11.62
CA VAL A 223 -1.95 6.01 -11.10
C VAL A 223 -0.46 5.88 -11.42
N LEU A 224 0.12 4.71 -11.20
CA LEU A 224 1.53 4.44 -11.49
C LEU A 224 1.84 4.64 -12.98
N GLN A 225 1.01 4.13 -13.88
CA GLN A 225 1.20 4.30 -15.33
C GLN A 225 1.03 5.76 -15.78
N SER A 226 0.10 6.50 -15.16
CA SER A 226 -0.09 7.92 -15.47
C SER A 226 1.06 8.80 -14.99
N GLY A 227 1.85 8.32 -14.01
CA GLY A 227 2.89 9.09 -13.34
C GLY A 227 2.37 10.27 -12.53
N ARG A 228 1.06 10.31 -12.21
CA ARG A 228 0.39 11.42 -11.53
C ARG A 228 -0.34 10.95 -10.29
N PRO A 229 0.36 10.79 -9.15
CA PRO A 229 -0.27 10.56 -7.86
C PRO A 229 -1.21 11.72 -7.51
N ILE A 230 -2.39 11.39 -6.99
CA ILE A 230 -3.42 12.36 -6.61
C ILE A 230 -3.87 12.13 -5.17
N PRO A 231 -4.34 13.16 -4.45
CA PRO A 231 -4.96 12.97 -3.14
C PRO A 231 -6.10 11.94 -3.21
N TYR A 232 -6.01 10.90 -2.40
CA TYR A 232 -6.97 9.79 -2.38
C TYR A 232 -7.20 9.28 -0.95
N VAL A 233 -8.34 8.64 -0.71
CA VAL A 233 -8.63 7.94 0.54
C VAL A 233 -8.89 6.48 0.19
N LEU A 234 -7.97 5.60 0.55
CA LEU A 234 -8.20 4.16 0.42
C LEU A 234 -9.47 3.77 1.20
N PRO A 235 -10.32 2.90 0.63
CA PRO A 235 -11.60 2.52 1.25
C PRO A 235 -11.38 1.76 2.56
N ALA A 236 -12.33 1.83 3.49
CA ALA A 236 -12.26 1.00 4.67
C ALA A 236 -12.43 -0.49 4.31
N PRO A 237 -11.86 -1.43 5.08
CA PRO A 237 -12.09 -2.84 4.83
C PRO A 237 -13.59 -3.13 5.00
N ASN A 238 -14.19 -3.79 4.02
CA ASN A 238 -15.61 -4.15 4.02
C ASN A 238 -16.58 -2.95 4.15
N THR A 239 -16.19 -1.71 3.86
CA THR A 239 -17.20 -0.68 3.61
C THR A 239 -18.01 -1.11 2.40
N PRO A 240 -19.35 -1.23 2.52
CA PRO A 240 -20.21 -1.31 1.35
C PRO A 240 -19.85 -0.13 0.46
N ASP A 241 -19.75 -0.41 -0.84
CA ASP A 241 -19.53 0.63 -1.82
C ASP A 241 -20.57 1.75 -1.59
N PRO A 242 -20.16 3.00 -1.29
CA PRO A 242 -21.09 4.09 -1.10
C PRO A 242 -21.93 4.38 -2.36
N SER A 243 -21.64 3.70 -3.48
CA SER A 243 -22.51 3.62 -4.67
C SER A 243 -23.91 3.06 -4.39
N VAL A 244 -24.13 2.37 -3.26
CA VAL A 244 -25.42 1.77 -2.89
C VAL A 244 -26.35 2.73 -2.12
N ALA A 245 -25.86 3.88 -1.62
CA ALA A 245 -26.59 4.67 -0.62
C ALA A 245 -26.76 6.18 -0.93
N SER A 246 -26.66 6.63 -2.18
CA SER A 246 -26.96 8.03 -2.51
C SER A 246 -27.79 8.17 -3.80
N PRO A 247 -29.02 8.73 -3.71
CA PRO A 247 -29.88 8.96 -4.88
C PRO A 247 -29.35 10.00 -5.89
N ASP A 248 -28.28 10.74 -5.55
CA ASP A 248 -27.84 11.93 -6.31
C ASP A 248 -26.48 11.77 -7.03
N ASN A 249 -26.06 10.55 -7.34
CA ASN A 249 -24.71 10.29 -7.86
C ASN A 249 -24.52 10.61 -9.36
N LYS A 250 -23.56 11.51 -9.66
CA LYS A 250 -22.99 11.71 -10.99
C LYS A 250 -22.01 10.55 -11.29
N GLY A 251 -22.15 9.92 -12.45
CA GLY A 251 -21.42 8.71 -12.79
C GLY A 251 -20.02 8.94 -13.38
N ARG A 252 -19.14 7.95 -13.24
CA ARG A 252 -17.90 7.74 -14.00
C ARG A 252 -18.11 6.56 -14.94
N TYR A 253 -17.82 6.74 -16.21
CA TYR A 253 -17.94 5.65 -17.19
C TYR A 253 -16.77 4.65 -17.05
N ASP A 254 -17.10 3.37 -16.91
CA ASP A 254 -16.18 2.23 -16.92
C ASP A 254 -16.14 1.62 -18.33
N PRO A 255 -15.03 1.80 -19.08
CA PRO A 255 -14.92 1.29 -20.45
C PRO A 255 -14.73 -0.23 -20.52
N VAL A 256 -14.39 -0.91 -19.41
CA VAL A 256 -14.21 -2.37 -19.37
C VAL A 256 -15.56 -3.08 -19.26
N ARG A 257 -16.50 -2.45 -18.54
CA ARG A 257 -17.85 -2.98 -18.29
C ARG A 257 -18.93 -2.33 -19.14
N ASP A 258 -18.57 -1.30 -19.91
CA ASP A 258 -19.49 -0.46 -20.69
C ASP A 258 -20.65 0.07 -19.83
N GLN A 259 -20.33 0.58 -18.63
CA GLN A 259 -21.33 0.98 -17.63
C GLN A 259 -20.94 2.27 -16.92
N TRP A 260 -21.94 3.08 -16.57
CA TRP A 260 -21.78 4.24 -15.70
C TRP A 260 -21.76 3.80 -14.24
N LEU A 261 -20.61 3.93 -13.59
CA LEU A 261 -20.44 3.66 -12.17
C LEU A 261 -20.77 4.91 -11.35
N PRO A 262 -21.59 4.83 -10.29
CA PRO A 262 -21.83 5.95 -9.41
C PRO A 262 -20.51 6.37 -8.72
N VAL A 263 -20.16 7.66 -8.75
CA VAL A 263 -19.05 8.17 -7.93
C VAL A 263 -19.64 8.89 -6.73
N THR A 264 -19.37 8.37 -5.54
CA THR A 264 -19.60 9.12 -4.31
C THR A 264 -18.37 9.98 -4.05
N ILE A 265 -18.50 11.30 -4.23
CA ILE A 265 -17.52 12.24 -3.70
C ILE A 265 -17.78 12.29 -2.19
N PRO A 266 -16.88 11.78 -1.32
CA PRO A 266 -17.10 11.89 0.12
C PRO A 266 -17.30 13.36 0.50
N ASN A 267 -18.22 13.65 1.42
CA ASN A 267 -18.33 14.98 2.02
C ASN A 267 -17.00 15.29 2.72
N LEU A 268 -16.11 15.97 2.02
CA LEU A 268 -14.81 16.39 2.51
C LEU A 268 -15.04 17.51 3.52
N THR A 269 -14.88 17.20 4.81
CA THR A 269 -14.95 18.18 5.89
C THR A 269 -13.98 19.33 5.60
N GLY A 270 -14.48 20.57 5.54
CA GLY A 270 -13.69 21.76 5.21
C GLY A 270 -13.67 22.17 3.73
N TYR A 271 -14.22 21.36 2.83
CA TYR A 271 -14.37 21.71 1.41
C TYR A 271 -15.84 21.97 1.08
N LYS A 272 -16.12 23.11 0.44
CA LYS A 272 -17.48 23.42 -0.05
C LYS A 272 -17.68 22.69 -1.39
N PRO A 273 -18.73 21.86 -1.54
CA PRO A 273 -19.07 21.28 -2.84
C PRO A 273 -19.28 22.40 -3.86
N PHE A 274 -18.53 22.35 -4.97
CA PHE A 274 -18.73 23.28 -6.07
C PHE A 274 -19.97 22.84 -6.87
N THR A 275 -21.08 23.50 -6.60
CA THR A 275 -22.30 23.30 -7.39
C THR A 275 -22.17 24.12 -8.66
N ILE A 276 -21.98 23.44 -9.79
CA ILE A 276 -21.97 24.08 -11.11
C ILE A 276 -23.30 24.85 -11.29
N PRO A 277 -23.28 26.18 -11.52
CA PRO A 277 -24.47 26.98 -11.78
C PRO A 277 -25.33 26.38 -12.90
N GLU A 278 -26.66 26.49 -12.78
CA GLU A 278 -27.62 25.93 -13.73
C GLU A 278 -27.40 26.44 -15.16
N SER A 279 -26.97 27.69 -15.32
CA SER A 279 -26.58 28.27 -16.60
C SER A 279 -25.43 27.53 -17.27
N ILE A 280 -24.44 27.08 -16.50
CA ILE A 280 -23.31 26.29 -17.01
C ILE A 280 -23.75 24.85 -17.29
N GLN A 281 -24.63 24.28 -16.46
CA GLN A 281 -25.19 22.95 -16.71
C GLN A 281 -25.95 22.88 -18.04
N GLN A 282 -26.66 23.95 -18.41
CA GLN A 282 -27.34 24.05 -19.70
C GLN A 282 -26.36 24.10 -20.89
N ILE A 283 -25.20 24.75 -20.73
CA ILE A 283 -24.14 24.78 -21.75
C ILE A 283 -23.52 23.39 -21.88
N ILE A 284 -23.23 22.71 -20.76
CA ILE A 284 -22.72 21.33 -20.74
C ILE A 284 -23.71 20.37 -21.42
N ALA A 285 -25.01 20.48 -21.10
CA ALA A 285 -26.04 19.64 -21.71
C ALA A 285 -26.17 19.88 -23.22
N ARG A 286 -25.97 21.12 -23.69
CA ARG A 286 -25.94 21.46 -25.12
C ARG A 286 -24.69 20.90 -25.80
N ALA A 287 -23.54 21.03 -25.16
CA ALA A 287 -22.28 20.48 -25.63
C ALA A 287 -22.36 18.96 -25.80
N GLY A 288 -22.95 18.25 -24.84
CA GLY A 288 -23.17 16.80 -24.92
C GLY A 288 -24.11 16.38 -26.06
N LYS A 289 -25.09 17.21 -26.43
CA LYS A 289 -25.96 16.97 -27.61
C LYS A 289 -25.27 17.21 -28.95
N GLN A 290 -24.19 17.99 -28.97
CA GLN A 290 -23.38 18.28 -30.16
C GLN A 290 -22.11 17.43 -30.23
N GLN A 291 -21.92 16.53 -29.27
CA GLN A 291 -20.77 15.65 -29.25
C GLN A 291 -20.90 14.65 -30.41
N ASP A 292 -20.03 14.79 -31.41
CA ASP A 292 -19.99 13.91 -32.58
C ASP A 292 -19.83 12.43 -32.16
N ASP A 293 -20.28 11.52 -33.02
CA ASP A 293 -20.07 10.09 -32.86
C ASP A 293 -18.57 9.78 -32.61
N PRO A 294 -18.25 8.91 -31.63
CA PRO A 294 -16.88 8.64 -31.26
C PRO A 294 -16.11 8.04 -32.43
N VAL A 295 -14.93 8.57 -32.71
CA VAL A 295 -14.01 7.96 -33.67
C VAL A 295 -13.27 6.84 -32.97
N SER A 296 -13.50 5.60 -33.41
CA SER A 296 -12.72 4.45 -32.97
C SER A 296 -11.28 4.55 -33.49
N GLN A 297 -10.31 4.51 -32.59
CA GLN A 297 -8.90 4.32 -32.90
C GLN A 297 -8.50 2.94 -32.45
N ASP A 298 -8.13 2.10 -33.41
CA ASP A 298 -7.62 0.76 -33.17
C ASP A 298 -6.12 0.87 -32.88
N ILE A 299 -5.75 0.70 -31.61
CA ILE A 299 -4.37 0.65 -31.15
C ILE A 299 -4.14 -0.77 -30.66
N LEU A 300 -3.02 -1.40 -31.03
CA LEU A 300 -2.70 -2.81 -30.69
C LEU A 300 -3.09 -3.17 -29.25
N GLY A 301 -4.20 -3.90 -29.10
CA GLY A 301 -4.72 -4.41 -27.83
C GLY A 301 -5.81 -3.58 -27.14
N ALA A 302 -6.23 -2.43 -27.67
CA ALA A 302 -7.33 -1.62 -27.12
C ALA A 302 -8.06 -0.79 -28.19
N VAL A 303 -9.39 -0.83 -28.16
CA VAL A 303 -10.25 0.09 -28.92
C VAL A 303 -10.43 1.36 -28.10
N ILE A 304 -9.83 2.47 -28.55
CA ILE A 304 -9.99 3.77 -27.89
C ILE A 304 -11.03 4.59 -28.66
N PHE A 305 -12.06 5.07 -27.98
CA PHE A 305 -13.03 6.00 -28.54
C PHE A 305 -12.59 7.44 -28.27
N ARG A 306 -12.33 8.19 -29.35
CA ARG A 306 -11.98 9.61 -29.26
C ARG A 306 -13.17 10.47 -29.66
N PHE A 307 -13.69 11.23 -28.71
CA PHE A 307 -14.70 12.26 -28.96
C PHE A 307 -14.03 13.58 -29.37
N ARG A 308 -14.68 14.32 -30.26
CA ARG A 308 -14.21 15.66 -30.66
C ARG A 308 -14.72 16.70 -29.67
N TRP A 309 -13.82 17.55 -29.22
CA TRP A 309 -14.13 18.70 -28.38
C TRP A 309 -14.82 19.77 -29.24
N SER A 310 -16.05 20.16 -28.89
CA SER A 310 -16.78 21.23 -29.59
C SER A 310 -16.50 22.61 -28.98
N ARG A 311 -16.93 23.68 -29.66
CA ARG A 311 -16.85 25.05 -29.11
C ARG A 311 -17.63 25.20 -27.80
N ASP A 312 -18.80 24.56 -27.71
CA ASP A 312 -19.65 24.60 -26.52
C ASP A 312 -19.00 23.88 -25.32
N HIS A 313 -18.14 22.88 -25.57
CA HIS A 313 -17.32 22.26 -24.51
C HIS A 313 -16.27 23.23 -23.97
N GLN A 314 -15.64 24.02 -24.85
CA GLN A 314 -14.67 25.03 -24.44
C GLN A 314 -15.34 26.14 -23.64
N GLU A 315 -16.49 26.63 -24.10
CA GLU A 315 -17.27 27.65 -23.39
C GLU A 315 -17.69 27.16 -21.99
N ALA A 316 -18.11 25.90 -21.85
CA ALA A 316 -18.42 25.32 -20.55
C ALA A 316 -17.20 25.30 -19.62
N VAL A 317 -16.02 24.91 -20.13
CA VAL A 317 -14.78 24.89 -19.33
C VAL A 317 -14.37 26.28 -18.89
N ASP A 318 -14.35 27.26 -19.80
CA ASP A 318 -13.95 28.63 -19.49
C ASP A 318 -14.87 29.23 -18.41
N ARG A 319 -16.18 29.00 -18.52
CA ARG A 319 -17.17 29.42 -17.52
C ARG A 319 -16.97 28.75 -16.17
N VAL A 320 -16.64 27.46 -16.13
CA VAL A 320 -16.36 26.75 -14.87
C VAL A 320 -15.10 27.29 -14.22
N ILE A 321 -14.05 27.54 -15.01
CA ILE A 321 -12.81 28.14 -14.51
C ILE A 321 -13.09 29.51 -13.91
N ASP A 322 -13.79 30.40 -14.63
CA ASP A 322 -14.13 31.73 -14.14
C ASP A 322 -14.81 31.68 -12.76
N VAL A 323 -15.78 30.78 -12.56
CA VAL A 323 -16.48 30.66 -11.27
C VAL A 323 -15.59 30.04 -10.18
N LEU A 324 -14.58 29.24 -10.52
CA LEU A 324 -13.63 28.67 -9.56
C LEU A 324 -12.55 29.66 -9.10
N VAL A 325 -12.20 30.66 -9.92
CA VAL A 325 -11.23 31.73 -9.57
C VAL A 325 -11.88 33.03 -9.08
N SER A 326 -13.21 33.11 -9.03
CA SER A 326 -13.98 34.23 -8.48
C SER A 326 -14.11 34.18 -6.96
#